data_AF-A0A0B7KAC0-F1
#
_entry.id   AF-A0A0B7KAC0-F1
#
_cell.length_a   1.000
_cell.length_b   1.000
_cell.length_c   1.000
_cell.angle_alpha   90.00
_cell.angle_beta   90.00
_cell.angle_gamma   90.00
#
_symmetry.space_group_name_H-M   'P 1'
#
loop_
_entity.id
_entity.type
_entity.pdbx_description
1 polymer ?
#
loop_
_entity_poly.entity_id
_entity_poly.type
_entity_poly.pdbx_seq_one_letter_code
_entity_poly.pdbx_strand_id
1 'polypeptide(L)'
;MKAFTVTAASLAVVASALPQGSGQQCTPATYSCTPDDLGWQVCNTSGTWVFAGNCPPKTICKFDQQNQSPYCVAPNVVISGTQ
;
A
#
# COMPACT_ATOMS: atom_id res chain seq x y z
N MET A 1 -39.83 -6.60 51.60
CA MET A 1 -38.66 -7.27 51.01
C MET A 1 -38.75 -7.05 49.49
N LYS A 2 -38.22 -5.92 49.01
CA LYS A 2 -36.96 -5.72 48.25
C LYS A 2 -37.07 -6.20 46.79
N ALA A 3 -37.32 -5.23 45.90
CA ALA A 3 -37.24 -5.38 44.45
C ALA A 3 -35.77 -5.35 44.01
N PHE A 4 -35.35 -6.30 43.18
CA PHE A 4 -34.00 -6.39 42.63
C PHE A 4 -34.00 -5.76 41.24
N THR A 5 -33.37 -4.59 41.11
CA THR A 5 -33.10 -3.94 39.83
C THR A 5 -31.78 -4.47 39.27
N VAL A 6 -31.85 -5.16 38.14
CA VAL A 6 -30.67 -5.61 37.38
C VAL A 6 -30.29 -4.49 36.42
N THR A 7 -29.24 -3.75 36.73
CA THR A 7 -28.63 -2.76 35.83
C THR A 7 -27.71 -3.48 34.84
N ALA A 8 -28.14 -3.56 33.58
CA ALA A 8 -27.29 -4.00 32.48
C ALA A 8 -26.27 -2.89 32.16
N ALA A 9 -24.98 -3.18 32.37
CA ALA A 9 -23.89 -2.28 32.01
C ALA A 9 -23.60 -2.42 30.51
N SER A 10 -23.83 -1.34 29.75
CA SER A 10 -23.57 -1.28 28.30
C SER A 10 -22.06 -1.26 28.04
N LEU A 11 -21.55 -2.27 27.35
CA LEU A 11 -20.17 -2.28 26.82
C LEU A 11 -20.08 -1.26 25.68
N ALA A 12 -19.44 -0.12 25.93
CA ALA A 12 -19.11 0.84 24.88
C ALA A 12 -18.02 0.24 23.99
N VAL A 13 -18.39 -0.17 22.78
CA VAL A 13 -17.45 -0.63 21.76
C VAL A 13 -16.64 0.58 21.29
N VAL A 14 -15.36 0.63 21.64
CA VAL A 14 -14.40 1.58 21.03
C VAL A 14 -14.18 1.14 19.59
N ALA A 15 -14.92 1.74 18.66
CA ALA A 15 -14.61 1.67 17.25
C ALA A 15 -13.32 2.47 17.02
N SER A 16 -12.20 1.77 16.82
CA SER A 16 -11.00 2.38 16.26
C SER A 16 -11.34 2.88 14.86
N ALA A 17 -11.47 4.20 14.71
CA ALA A 17 -11.58 4.84 13.41
C ALA A 17 -10.27 4.60 12.63
N LEU A 18 -10.21 3.51 11.87
CA LEU A 18 -9.27 3.40 10.76
C LEU A 18 -9.58 4.58 9.84
N PRO A 19 -8.57 5.30 9.30
CA PRO A 19 -8.84 6.31 8.29
C PRO A 19 -9.59 5.62 7.15
N GLN A 20 -10.90 5.85 7.06
CA GLN A 20 -11.69 5.49 5.91
C GLN A 20 -11.33 6.50 4.82
N GLY A 21 -10.17 6.28 4.20
CA GLY A 21 -9.63 7.16 3.16
C GLY A 21 -10.37 6.94 1.86
N SER A 22 -11.58 7.49 1.72
CA SER A 22 -12.28 7.63 0.45
C SER A 22 -11.53 8.63 -0.45
N GLY A 23 -10.38 8.23 -0.98
CA GLY A 23 -9.50 9.06 -1.80
C GLY A 23 -8.03 8.61 -1.89
N GLN A 24 -7.59 7.61 -1.10
CA GLN A 24 -6.20 7.12 -1.19
C GLN A 24 -6.05 6.10 -2.34
N GLN A 25 -5.13 6.38 -3.27
CA GLN A 25 -4.77 5.47 -4.36
C GLN A 25 -3.77 4.40 -3.93
N CYS A 26 -3.02 4.65 -2.85
CA CYS A 26 -1.96 3.78 -2.36
C CYS A 26 -1.69 3.97 -0.86
N THR A 27 -0.95 3.02 -0.28
CA THR A 27 -0.48 3.09 1.11
C THR A 27 0.79 3.94 1.16
N PRO A 28 0.88 5.00 1.99
CA PRO A 28 2.08 5.79 2.10
C PRO A 28 3.36 4.97 2.34
N ALA A 29 4.48 5.45 1.79
CA ALA A 29 5.79 4.79 1.88
C ALA A 29 5.88 3.42 1.18
N THR A 30 4.98 3.13 0.24
CA THR A 30 5.13 1.99 -0.70
C THR A 30 5.67 2.44 -2.05
N TYR A 31 6.16 1.47 -2.80
CA TYR A 31 6.71 1.66 -4.14
C TYR A 31 5.90 0.84 -5.16
N SER A 32 5.97 1.22 -6.42
CA SER A 32 5.42 0.44 -7.54
C SER A 32 6.17 0.76 -8.82
N CYS A 33 6.15 -0.16 -9.78
CA CYS A 33 6.42 0.19 -11.17
C CYS A 33 5.31 1.11 -11.70
N THR A 34 5.64 1.94 -12.70
CA THR A 34 4.64 2.68 -13.47
C THR A 34 3.82 1.72 -14.33
N PRO A 35 2.60 2.09 -14.77
CA PRO A 35 1.74 1.19 -15.55
C PRO A 35 2.32 0.74 -16.90
N ASP A 36 3.31 1.45 -17.42
CA ASP A 36 4.03 1.13 -18.66
C ASP A 36 5.34 0.36 -18.42
N ASP A 37 5.67 0.03 -17.16
CA ASP A 37 6.91 -0.62 -16.73
C ASP A 37 8.19 0.11 -17.16
N LEU A 38 8.12 1.39 -17.53
CA LEU A 38 9.28 2.18 -17.95
C LEU A 38 9.90 2.99 -16.82
N GLY A 39 9.33 2.93 -15.62
CA GLY A 39 9.80 3.67 -14.46
C GLY A 39 9.19 3.17 -13.17
N TRP A 40 9.37 3.93 -12.11
CA TRP A 40 8.80 3.65 -10.80
C TRP A 40 8.20 4.89 -10.16
N GLN A 41 7.30 4.63 -9.22
CA GLN A 41 6.53 5.62 -8.48
C GLN A 41 6.55 5.29 -6.99
N VAL A 42 6.45 6.33 -6.16
CA VAL A 42 6.38 6.22 -4.70
C VAL A 42 5.03 6.73 -4.24
N CYS A 43 4.44 6.07 -3.27
CA CYS A 43 3.24 6.57 -2.61
C CYS A 43 3.63 7.62 -1.57
N ASN A 44 3.20 8.86 -1.79
CA ASN A 44 3.45 9.95 -0.85
C ASN A 44 2.58 9.82 0.41
N THR A 45 2.79 10.71 1.39
CA THR A 45 2.06 10.73 2.66
C THR A 45 0.56 11.02 2.52
N SER A 46 0.14 11.57 1.39
CA SER A 46 -1.27 11.82 1.06
C SER A 46 -1.96 10.60 0.43
N GLY A 47 -1.24 9.49 0.23
CA GLY A 47 -1.79 8.30 -0.42
C GLY A 47 -1.93 8.44 -1.94
N THR A 48 -1.11 9.28 -2.56
CA THR A 48 -1.09 9.52 -4.02
C THR A 48 0.20 8.98 -4.61
N TRP A 49 0.11 8.33 -5.77
CA TRP A 49 1.27 7.91 -6.53
C TRP A 49 1.98 9.12 -7.14
N VAL A 50 3.28 9.23 -6.87
CA VAL A 50 4.14 10.26 -7.44
C VAL A 50 5.26 9.58 -8.21
N PHE A 51 5.44 10.00 -9.46
CA PHE A 51 6.54 9.53 -10.30
C PHE A 51 7.88 9.81 -9.63
N ALA A 52 8.75 8.81 -9.58
CA ALA A 52 10.04 8.89 -8.89
C ALA A 52 11.25 8.72 -9.81
N GLY A 53 11.08 8.06 -10.97
CA GLY A 53 12.15 7.97 -11.96
C GLY A 53 11.82 7.06 -13.13
N ASN A 54 12.61 7.21 -14.20
CA ASN A 54 12.57 6.35 -15.37
C ASN A 54 13.66 5.30 -15.27
N CYS A 55 13.36 4.09 -15.76
CA CYS A 55 14.37 3.08 -15.98
C CYS A 55 15.29 3.46 -17.14
N PRO A 56 16.59 3.12 -17.07
CA PRO A 56 17.52 3.33 -18.18
C PRO A 56 17.05 2.68 -19.49
N PRO A 57 17.50 3.16 -20.66
CA PRO A 57 17.18 2.53 -21.93
C PRO A 57 17.49 1.02 -21.94
N LYS A 58 16.63 0.24 -22.60
CA LYS A 58 16.71 -1.24 -22.69
C LYS A 58 16.56 -1.99 -21.36
N THR A 59 16.06 -1.33 -20.33
CA THR A 59 15.63 -1.98 -19.07
C THR A 59 14.14 -1.76 -18.87
N ILE A 60 13.52 -2.61 -18.05
CA ILE A 60 12.13 -2.46 -17.62
C ILE A 60 12.07 -2.52 -16.10
N CYS A 61 11.06 -1.86 -15.53
CA CYS A 61 10.74 -1.99 -14.13
C CYS A 61 10.11 -3.35 -13.87
N LYS A 62 10.61 -4.03 -12.83
CA LYS A 62 9.97 -5.21 -12.26
C LYS A 62 9.91 -5.04 -10.76
N PHE A 63 8.77 -5.41 -10.16
CA PHE A 63 8.58 -5.30 -8.73
C PHE A 63 8.97 -6.62 -8.03
N ASP A 64 9.89 -6.53 -7.08
CA ASP A 64 10.31 -7.66 -6.25
C ASP A 64 9.40 -7.75 -5.03
N GLN A 65 8.59 -8.81 -4.97
CA GLN A 65 7.66 -9.03 -3.86
C GLN A 65 8.37 -9.40 -2.56
N GLN A 66 9.62 -9.88 -2.61
CA GLN A 66 10.35 -10.32 -1.43
C GLN A 66 10.80 -9.12 -0.57
N ASN A 67 11.18 -8.02 -1.20
CA ASN A 67 11.61 -6.80 -0.52
C ASN A 67 10.69 -5.58 -0.77
N GLN A 68 9.59 -5.79 -1.51
CA GLN A 68 8.58 -4.77 -1.82
C GLN A 68 9.16 -3.55 -2.55
N SER A 69 10.11 -3.78 -3.47
CA SER A 69 10.82 -2.71 -4.18
C SER A 69 10.86 -2.91 -5.71
N PRO A 70 10.77 -1.82 -6.50
CA PRO A 70 10.94 -1.85 -7.95
C PRO A 70 12.42 -1.87 -8.34
N TYR A 71 12.74 -2.61 -9.39
CA TYR A 71 14.08 -2.70 -9.97
C TYR A 71 14.05 -2.50 -11.47
N CYS A 72 14.98 -1.70 -11.99
CA CYS A 72 15.22 -1.61 -13.43
C CYS A 72 16.19 -2.71 -13.84
N VAL A 73 15.69 -3.72 -14.53
CA VAL A 73 16.47 -4.89 -14.95
C VAL A 73 16.31 -5.13 -16.45
N ALA A 74 17.19 -5.95 -17.03
CA ALA A 74 17.00 -6.38 -18.42
C ALA A 74 15.67 -7.16 -18.56
N PRO A 75 14.96 -7.07 -19.70
CA PRO A 75 13.63 -7.66 -19.85
C PRO A 75 13.54 -9.15 -19.52
N ASN A 76 14.62 -9.89 -19.79
CA ASN A 76 14.72 -11.34 -19.58
C ASN A 76 15.13 -11.75 -18.16
N VAL A 77 15.44 -10.80 -17.27
CA VAL A 77 15.78 -11.13 -15.88
C VAL A 77 14.51 -11.48 -15.12
N VAL A 78 14.48 -12.66 -14.51
CA VAL A 78 13.43 -13.03 -13.55
C VAL A 78 13.86 -12.56 -12.17
N ILE A 79 13.05 -11.73 -11.54
CA ILE A 79 13.19 -11.40 -10.12
C ILE A 79 12.11 -12.17 -9.36
N SER A 80 12.41 -12.56 -8.13
CA SER A 80 11.50 -13.37 -7.31
C SER A 80 10.14 -12.69 -7.15
N GLY A 81 9.07 -13.42 -7.48
CA GLY A 81 7.70 -12.97 -7.20
C GLY A 81 7.11 -11.93 -8.16
N THR A 82 7.64 -11.74 -9.37
CA THR A 82 6.95 -10.93 -10.39
C THR A 82 5.57 -11.50 -10.72
N GLN A 83 4.56 -10.63 -10.68
CA GLN A 83 3.23 -10.87 -11.24
C GLN A 83 3.28 -10.91 -12.77
#